data_AF-A0A1H3XVB9-F1
#
_entry.id   AF-A0A1H3XVB9-F1
#
_cell.length_a   1.000
_cell.length_b   1.000
_cell.length_c   1.000
_cell.angle_alpha   90.00
_cell.angle_beta   90.00
_cell.angle_gamma   90.00
#
_symmetry.space_group_name_H-M   'P 1'
#
loop_
_entity.id
_entity.type
_entity.pdbx_description
1 polymer ?
#
loop_
_entity_poly.entity_id
_entity_poly.type
_entity_poly.pdbx_seq_one_letter_code
_entity_poly.pdbx_strand_id
1 'polypeptide(L)'
;MGKIYGILITIMLLCIGCQWQLKPNDADSDKQQISVQRYDRIEHLYLTTGDYAALQQMNTVYPIQTRMLIEDVLHLGHVNDPDINKKFLYFFQDSTLQTMLADVQHQYADMDDISLELETSFLRLKEELPEIELPQIYTQIGSFDESIVVGNNTLGISLDKYLGADYPFYMAHYTEEQRHMMDRSMIVPDCIGFYVLSLYPLPAYLQVSQTERDQHMGVIQYVVNKITERTVFQNEWVNQVDAFVKRYPQMTISQLLTISDSTFFKK
;
A
#
# COMPACT_ATOMS: atom_id res chain seq x y z
N MET A 1 -27.55 29.69 55.13
CA MET A 1 -26.28 29.21 54.53
C MET A 1 -26.36 27.80 53.93
N GLY A 2 -27.15 26.86 54.46
CA GLY A 2 -27.23 25.49 53.91
C GLY A 2 -27.87 25.28 52.53
N LYS A 3 -28.65 26.25 52.00
CA LYS A 3 -29.31 26.12 50.69
C LYS A 3 -28.38 26.40 49.50
N ILE A 4 -27.30 27.17 49.70
CA ILE A 4 -26.30 27.48 48.65
C ILE A 4 -25.33 26.30 48.47
N TYR A 5 -24.96 25.63 49.57
CA TYR A 5 -24.14 24.41 49.53
C TYR A 5 -24.85 23.25 48.82
N GLY A 6 -26.18 23.14 48.95
CA GLY A 6 -26.95 22.12 48.22
C GLY A 6 -26.87 22.30 46.70
N ILE A 7 -26.93 23.53 46.21
CA ILE A 7 -26.85 23.83 44.77
C ILE A 7 -25.43 23.58 44.23
N LEU A 8 -24.39 23.96 45.00
CA LEU A 8 -22.99 23.72 44.63
C LEU A 8 -22.61 22.23 44.58
N ILE A 9 -23.17 21.39 45.47
CA ILE A 9 -22.94 19.94 45.46
C ILE A 9 -23.67 19.26 44.29
N THR A 10 -24.84 19.76 43.90
CA THR A 10 -25.61 19.19 42.79
C THR A 10 -24.99 19.51 41.42
N ILE A 11 -24.30 20.66 41.30
CA ILE A 11 -23.56 21.05 40.09
C ILE A 11 -22.21 20.30 39.97
N MET A 12 -21.55 20.00 41.09
CA MET A 12 -20.29 19.24 41.10
C MET A 12 -20.48 17.74 40.75
N LEU A 13 -21.68 17.19 40.95
CA LEU A 13 -22.06 15.82 40.56
C LEU A 13 -22.44 15.68 39.08
N LEU A 14 -22.68 16.79 38.36
CA LEU A 14 -22.95 16.80 36.91
C LEU A 14 -21.68 16.97 36.05
N CYS A 15 -20.52 17.18 36.66
CA CYS A 15 -19.23 17.38 35.97
C CYS A 15 -18.24 16.21 36.12
N ILE A 16 -18.67 15.07 36.66
CA ILE A 16 -17.94 13.80 36.45
C ILE A 16 -18.34 13.32 35.06
N GLY A 17 -17.74 13.96 34.04
CA GLY A 17 -17.73 13.46 32.68
C GLY A 17 -17.18 12.05 32.72
N CYS A 18 -18.06 11.07 32.57
CA CYS A 18 -17.66 9.77 32.09
C CYS A 18 -16.87 10.02 30.80
N GLN A 19 -15.58 9.71 30.82
CA GLN A 19 -14.87 9.32 29.62
C GLN A 19 -15.62 8.12 29.05
N TRP A 20 -16.59 8.37 28.18
CA TRP A 20 -17.09 7.38 27.25
C TRP A 20 -15.97 7.11 26.26
N GLN A 21 -15.04 6.24 26.66
CA GLN A 21 -14.40 5.36 25.71
C GLN A 21 -15.50 4.48 25.13
N LEU A 22 -16.05 4.91 23.99
CA LEU A 22 -16.76 4.02 23.08
C LEU A 22 -15.73 2.98 22.62
N LYS A 23 -15.63 1.87 23.37
CA LYS A 23 -15.25 0.60 22.76
C LYS A 23 -16.40 0.26 21.81
N PRO A 24 -16.17 0.13 20.50
CA PRO A 24 -17.18 -0.50 19.66
C PRO A 24 -17.32 -1.93 20.18
N ASN A 25 -18.51 -2.23 20.67
CA ASN A 25 -18.92 -3.57 20.97
C ASN A 25 -19.41 -4.18 19.66
N ASP A 26 -18.48 -4.52 18.78
CA ASP A 26 -18.82 -5.22 17.54
C ASP A 26 -18.79 -6.72 17.83
N ALA A 27 -19.88 -7.16 18.45
CA ALA A 27 -20.46 -8.44 18.09
C ALA A 27 -21.15 -8.27 16.71
N ASP A 28 -20.35 -7.96 15.69
CA ASP A 28 -20.69 -8.14 14.29
C ASP A 28 -19.60 -9.04 13.73
N SER A 29 -19.99 -10.23 13.31
CA SER A 29 -19.09 -11.27 12.85
C SER A 29 -18.30 -10.80 11.63
N ASP A 30 -16.98 -10.68 11.79
CA ASP A 30 -15.96 -11.05 10.80
C ASP A 30 -16.10 -10.42 9.39
N LYS A 31 -16.52 -9.15 9.30
CA LYS A 31 -16.21 -8.36 8.10
C LYS A 31 -14.77 -7.91 8.20
N GLN A 32 -13.89 -8.62 7.50
CA GLN A 32 -12.49 -8.27 7.31
C GLN A 32 -12.42 -6.94 6.52
N GLN A 33 -12.62 -5.82 7.21
CA GLN A 33 -12.63 -4.49 6.62
C GLN A 33 -11.20 -4.10 6.25
N ILE A 34 -10.99 -3.80 4.98
CA ILE A 34 -9.69 -3.35 4.48
C ILE A 34 -9.58 -1.86 4.77
N SER A 35 -8.72 -1.50 5.72
CA SER A 35 -8.43 -0.11 6.07
C SER A 35 -6.98 0.23 5.78
N VAL A 36 -6.73 1.39 5.18
CA VAL A 36 -5.37 1.89 4.90
C VAL A 36 -4.79 2.57 6.14
N GLN A 37 -3.71 2.01 6.68
CA GLN A 37 -3.00 2.61 7.82
C GLN A 37 -2.04 3.71 7.36
N ARG A 38 -2.23 4.92 7.88
CA ARG A 38 -1.47 6.14 7.52
C ARG A 38 -0.14 6.26 8.28
N TYR A 39 0.76 5.29 8.09
CA TYR A 39 2.09 5.28 8.70
C TYR A 39 2.95 6.46 8.20
N ASP A 40 2.83 6.83 6.91
CA ASP A 40 3.44 8.00 6.26
C ASP A 40 3.30 9.30 7.08
N ARG A 41 2.20 9.49 7.81
CA ARG A 41 1.97 10.71 8.61
C ARG A 41 2.89 10.78 9.83
N ILE A 42 3.12 9.65 10.48
CA ILE A 42 3.98 9.57 11.67
C ILE A 42 5.44 9.61 11.21
N GLU A 43 5.74 8.92 10.12
CA GLU A 43 7.02 8.97 9.44
C GLU A 43 7.38 10.43 9.07
N HIS A 44 6.49 11.14 8.36
CA HIS A 44 6.67 12.55 8.01
C HIS A 44 6.91 13.42 9.24
N LEU A 45 6.13 13.24 10.32
CA LEU A 45 6.32 14.00 11.56
C LEU A 45 7.72 13.79 12.13
N TYR A 46 8.18 12.55 12.20
CA TYR A 46 9.53 12.23 12.67
C TYR A 46 10.61 12.85 11.76
N LEU A 47 10.48 12.69 10.44
CA LEU A 47 11.50 13.12 9.47
C LEU A 47 11.61 14.65 9.33
N THR A 48 10.55 15.39 9.64
CA THR A 48 10.54 16.86 9.56
C THR A 48 10.90 17.55 10.88
N THR A 49 10.59 16.92 12.02
CA THR A 49 10.74 17.57 13.34
C THR A 49 11.71 16.87 14.28
N GLY A 50 12.07 15.61 14.01
CA GLY A 50 12.80 14.76 14.95
C GLY A 50 11.98 14.35 16.18
N ASP A 51 10.65 14.41 16.13
CA ASP A 51 9.77 14.12 17.26
C ASP A 51 9.97 12.69 17.82
N TYR A 52 10.36 12.60 19.09
CA TYR A 52 10.65 11.33 19.74
C TYR A 52 9.40 10.47 19.99
N ALA A 53 8.23 11.08 20.21
CA ALA A 53 6.99 10.33 20.37
C ALA A 53 6.55 9.70 19.04
N ALA A 54 6.74 10.39 17.92
CA ALA A 54 6.55 9.82 16.59
C ALA A 54 7.48 8.62 16.37
N LEU A 55 8.77 8.77 16.68
CA LEU A 55 9.73 7.66 16.64
C LEU A 55 9.33 6.48 17.53
N GLN A 56 8.84 6.75 18.74
CA GLN A 56 8.35 5.70 19.63
C GLN A 56 7.14 4.98 19.02
N GLN A 57 6.21 5.73 18.43
CA GLN A 57 5.02 5.16 17.79
C GLN A 57 5.39 4.30 16.59
N MET A 58 6.33 4.74 15.74
CA MET A 58 6.89 3.95 14.65
C MET A 58 7.38 2.58 15.17
N ASN A 59 8.22 2.58 16.20
CA ASN A 59 8.84 1.35 16.72
C ASN A 59 7.90 0.46 17.56
N THR A 60 6.75 0.96 18.03
CA THR A 60 5.85 0.20 18.92
C THR A 60 4.53 -0.19 18.27
N VAL A 61 3.95 0.70 17.46
CA VAL A 61 2.69 0.48 16.75
C VAL A 61 2.94 -0.09 15.35
N TYR A 62 4.02 0.32 14.69
CA TYR A 62 4.36 -0.07 13.33
C TYR A 62 5.74 -0.75 13.20
N PRO A 63 6.11 -1.71 14.08
CA PRO A 63 7.46 -2.26 14.12
C PRO A 63 7.86 -2.99 12.84
N ILE A 64 6.91 -3.61 12.15
CA ILE A 64 7.16 -4.33 10.89
C ILE A 64 7.41 -3.32 9.77
N GLN A 65 6.56 -2.29 9.65
CA GLN A 65 6.66 -1.25 8.64
C GLN A 65 7.96 -0.44 8.81
N THR A 66 8.29 -0.06 10.05
CA THR A 66 9.54 0.67 10.34
C THR A 66 10.77 -0.16 10.02
N ARG A 67 10.77 -1.45 10.35
CA ARG A 67 11.89 -2.34 9.97
C ARG A 67 12.01 -2.46 8.46
N MET A 68 10.92 -2.78 7.78
CA MET A 68 10.87 -2.96 6.33
C MET A 68 11.34 -1.69 5.60
N LEU A 69 10.85 -0.52 6.02
CA LEU A 69 11.29 0.75 5.46
C LEU A 69 12.81 0.97 5.63
N ILE A 70 13.35 0.76 6.82
CA ILE A 70 14.76 1.06 7.12
C ILE A 70 15.71 0.02 6.48
N GLU A 71 15.38 -1.26 6.59
CA GLU A 71 16.25 -2.38 6.21
C GLU A 71 16.10 -2.72 4.72
N ASP A 72 14.85 -2.85 4.25
CA ASP A 72 14.53 -3.43 2.95
C ASP A 72 14.23 -2.39 1.86
N VAL A 73 13.75 -1.19 2.23
CA VAL A 73 13.45 -0.12 1.25
C VAL A 73 14.59 0.89 1.15
N LEU A 74 15.00 1.49 2.27
CA LEU A 74 16.01 2.55 2.28
C LEU A 74 17.45 2.01 2.43
N HIS A 75 17.59 0.74 2.82
CA HIS A 75 18.88 0.07 3.01
C HIS A 75 19.87 0.84 3.92
N LEU A 76 19.38 1.45 5.01
CA LEU A 76 20.20 2.31 5.88
C LEU A 76 21.05 1.55 6.92
N GLY A 77 20.77 0.26 7.10
CA GLY A 77 21.34 -0.60 8.13
C GLY A 77 20.24 -1.32 8.90
N HIS A 78 20.55 -1.86 10.07
CA HIS A 78 19.56 -2.58 10.88
C HIS A 78 18.80 -1.63 11.79
N VAL A 79 17.50 -1.89 12.00
CA VAL A 79 16.61 -1.07 12.86
C VAL A 79 17.07 -1.05 14.34
N ASN A 80 17.92 -2.00 14.73
CA ASN A 80 18.49 -2.07 16.08
C ASN A 80 19.88 -1.42 16.19
N ASP A 81 20.45 -0.87 15.10
CA ASP A 81 21.75 -0.22 15.14
C ASP A 81 21.68 1.04 16.03
N PRO A 82 22.66 1.27 16.94
CA PRO A 82 22.62 2.39 17.88
C PRO A 82 22.47 3.78 17.23
N ASP A 83 22.93 3.94 15.99
CA ASP A 83 22.89 5.19 15.24
C ASP A 83 21.83 5.21 14.11
N ILE A 84 20.96 4.19 14.00
CA ILE A 84 20.03 4.08 12.87
C ILE A 84 19.10 5.30 12.75
N ASN A 85 18.59 5.79 13.87
CA ASN A 85 17.67 6.92 13.92
C ASN A 85 18.32 8.20 13.41
N LYS A 86 19.62 8.38 13.68
CA LYS A 86 20.42 9.51 13.16
C LYS A 86 20.64 9.37 11.66
N LYS A 87 20.98 8.16 11.18
CA LYS A 87 21.14 7.89 9.74
C LYS A 87 19.83 8.17 8.99
N PHE A 88 18.70 7.73 9.54
CA PHE A 88 17.40 7.92 8.94
C PHE A 88 17.01 9.39 8.83
N LEU A 89 17.18 10.18 9.90
CA LEU A 89 16.99 11.63 9.83
C LEU A 89 17.94 12.29 8.84
N TYR A 90 19.23 11.94 8.89
CA TYR A 90 20.25 12.52 8.01
C TYR A 90 19.95 12.25 6.53
N PHE A 91 19.47 11.05 6.20
CA PHE A 91 19.12 10.66 4.84
C PHE A 91 18.06 11.61 4.24
N PHE A 92 17.04 11.97 5.02
CA PHE A 92 15.96 12.86 4.57
C PHE A 92 16.27 14.36 4.67
N GLN A 93 17.46 14.78 5.10
CA GLN A 93 17.81 16.22 5.18
C GLN A 93 17.99 16.88 3.81
N ASP A 94 18.12 16.11 2.74
CA ASP A 94 18.21 16.65 1.39
C ASP A 94 16.96 17.48 1.03
N SER A 95 17.17 18.64 0.39
CA SER A 95 16.07 19.56 0.07
C SER A 95 15.04 18.96 -0.89
N THR A 96 15.45 18.04 -1.76
CA THR A 96 14.56 17.33 -2.68
C THR A 96 13.62 16.43 -1.90
N LEU A 97 14.17 15.67 -0.94
CA LEU A 97 13.37 14.78 -0.10
C LEU A 97 12.46 15.57 0.84
N GLN A 98 12.92 16.68 1.42
CA GLN A 98 12.06 17.55 2.23
C GLN A 98 10.90 18.17 1.43
N THR A 99 11.15 18.54 0.17
CA THR A 99 10.08 19.04 -0.72
C THR A 99 9.08 17.93 -1.01
N MET A 100 9.56 16.73 -1.35
CA MET A 100 8.71 15.57 -1.59
C MET A 100 7.87 15.19 -0.35
N LEU A 101 8.43 15.23 0.86
CA LEU A 101 7.69 14.97 2.10
C LEU A 101 6.48 15.91 2.22
N ALA A 102 6.65 17.20 1.91
CA ALA A 102 5.58 18.19 1.95
C ALA A 102 4.54 17.96 0.83
N ASP A 103 4.99 17.64 -0.39
CA ASP A 103 4.11 17.39 -1.54
C ASP A 103 3.24 16.14 -1.32
N VAL A 104 3.82 15.06 -0.79
CA VAL A 104 3.10 13.84 -0.40
C VAL A 104 2.03 14.18 0.65
N GLN A 105 2.40 14.92 1.70
CA GLN A 105 1.45 15.29 2.76
C GLN A 105 0.30 16.13 2.20
N HIS A 106 0.58 17.01 1.23
CA HIS A 106 -0.44 17.83 0.59
C HIS A 106 -1.37 17.01 -0.31
N GLN A 107 -0.82 16.23 -1.25
CA GLN A 107 -1.59 15.44 -2.23
C GLN A 107 -2.40 14.32 -1.58
N TYR A 108 -1.90 13.73 -0.50
CA TYR A 108 -2.52 12.62 0.22
C TYR A 108 -3.10 13.03 1.56
N ALA A 109 -3.47 14.31 1.71
CA ALA A 109 -4.26 14.77 2.86
C ALA A 109 -5.59 13.99 2.95
N ASP A 110 -6.23 13.76 1.80
CA ASP A 110 -7.40 12.90 1.61
C ASP A 110 -7.04 11.67 0.77
N MET A 111 -7.57 10.52 1.17
CA MET A 111 -7.37 9.21 0.54
C MET A 111 -8.65 8.36 0.55
N ASP A 112 -9.82 8.97 0.74
CA ASP A 112 -11.08 8.23 0.81
C ASP A 112 -11.37 7.50 -0.52
N ASP A 113 -11.02 8.12 -1.65
CA ASP A 113 -11.10 7.55 -2.99
C ASP A 113 -10.25 6.27 -3.11
N ILE A 114 -8.97 6.35 -2.75
CA ILE A 114 -8.02 5.24 -2.82
C ILE A 114 -8.44 4.13 -1.85
N SER A 115 -8.87 4.51 -0.64
CA SER A 115 -9.26 3.55 0.39
C SER A 115 -10.48 2.73 -0.05
N LEU A 116 -11.48 3.37 -0.65
CA LEU A 116 -12.67 2.70 -1.18
C LEU A 116 -12.34 1.80 -2.38
N GLU A 117 -11.48 2.27 -3.29
CA GLU A 117 -11.07 1.49 -4.46
C GLU A 117 -10.22 0.28 -4.06
N LEU A 118 -9.34 0.41 -3.06
CA LEU A 118 -8.59 -0.71 -2.48
C LEU A 118 -9.53 -1.72 -1.83
N GLU A 119 -10.43 -1.28 -0.95
CA GLU A 119 -11.39 -2.16 -0.29
C GLU A 119 -12.20 -2.96 -1.31
N THR A 120 -12.79 -2.26 -2.29
CA THR A 120 -13.60 -2.89 -3.33
C THR A 120 -12.78 -3.88 -4.16
N SER A 121 -11.58 -3.49 -4.58
CA SER A 121 -10.73 -4.32 -5.45
C SER A 121 -10.22 -5.57 -4.74
N PHE A 122 -9.79 -5.45 -3.48
CA PHE A 122 -9.32 -6.61 -2.73
C PHE A 122 -10.46 -7.54 -2.28
N LEU A 123 -11.67 -7.02 -2.01
CA LEU A 123 -12.84 -7.86 -1.78
C LEU A 123 -13.18 -8.69 -3.03
N ARG A 124 -13.17 -8.09 -4.22
CA ARG A 124 -13.32 -8.82 -5.49
C ARG A 124 -12.21 -9.85 -5.71
N LEU A 125 -10.98 -9.49 -5.38
CA LEU A 125 -9.86 -10.43 -5.46
C LEU A 125 -10.08 -11.64 -4.54
N LYS A 126 -10.58 -11.43 -3.33
CA LYS A 126 -10.93 -12.49 -2.37
C LYS A 126 -12.10 -13.35 -2.85
N GLU A 127 -13.07 -12.78 -3.55
CA GLU A 127 -14.15 -13.55 -4.19
C GLU A 127 -13.62 -14.48 -5.30
N GLU A 128 -12.71 -13.97 -6.14
CA GLU A 128 -12.11 -14.73 -7.24
C GLU A 128 -11.04 -15.73 -6.77
N LEU A 129 -10.40 -15.47 -5.62
CA LEU A 129 -9.39 -16.31 -4.99
C LEU A 129 -9.72 -16.51 -3.48
N PRO A 130 -10.68 -17.39 -3.13
CA PRO A 130 -11.16 -17.53 -1.75
C PRO A 130 -10.10 -17.93 -0.72
N GLU A 131 -9.01 -18.56 -1.14
CA GLU A 131 -7.96 -19.07 -0.26
C GLU A 131 -6.92 -18.02 0.17
N ILE A 132 -6.92 -16.81 -0.41
CA ILE A 132 -5.90 -15.78 -0.09
C ILE A 132 -6.16 -15.12 1.26
N GLU A 133 -5.12 -14.69 1.97
CA GLU A 133 -5.27 -13.87 3.18
C GLU A 133 -5.16 -12.39 2.83
N LEU A 134 -6.20 -11.60 3.15
CA LEU A 134 -6.16 -10.15 2.87
C LEU A 134 -5.02 -9.47 3.66
N PRO A 135 -4.14 -8.69 2.99
CA PRO A 135 -3.02 -8.05 3.65
C PRO A 135 -3.47 -6.84 4.48
N GLN A 136 -2.68 -6.50 5.50
CA GLN A 136 -2.79 -5.20 6.14
C GLN A 136 -2.13 -4.13 5.26
N ILE A 137 -2.94 -3.19 4.78
CA ILE A 137 -2.47 -2.15 3.86
C ILE A 137 -2.03 -0.92 4.65
N TYR A 138 -0.87 -0.36 4.32
CA TYR A 138 -0.35 0.88 4.91
C TYR A 138 0.34 1.76 3.86
N THR A 139 0.50 3.03 4.17
CA THR A 139 1.22 4.02 3.35
C THR A 139 2.53 4.42 4.02
N GLN A 140 3.57 4.70 3.22
CA GLN A 140 4.90 5.11 3.67
C GLN A 140 5.56 6.06 2.67
N ILE A 141 6.78 6.51 2.98
CA ILE A 141 7.61 7.33 2.11
C ILE A 141 8.95 6.61 1.84
N GLY A 142 9.12 6.12 0.61
CA GLY A 142 10.23 5.22 0.22
C GLY A 142 11.41 5.89 -0.49
N SER A 143 11.47 7.23 -0.57
CA SER A 143 12.55 7.96 -1.27
C SER A 143 12.70 7.63 -2.77
N PHE A 144 11.56 7.50 -3.45
CA PHE A 144 11.40 7.25 -4.88
C PHE A 144 11.86 5.87 -5.38
N ASP A 145 12.19 4.96 -4.46
CA ASP A 145 12.71 3.64 -4.80
C ASP A 145 11.57 2.67 -5.19
N GLU A 146 11.08 1.90 -4.23
CA GLU A 146 10.04 0.88 -4.41
C GLU A 146 8.62 1.45 -4.31
N SER A 147 7.75 1.11 -5.27
CA SER A 147 6.34 1.56 -5.29
C SER A 147 5.45 0.85 -4.30
N ILE A 148 5.48 -0.49 -4.31
CA ILE A 148 4.67 -1.35 -3.46
C ILE A 148 5.57 -2.37 -2.79
N VAL A 149 5.47 -2.52 -1.48
CA VAL A 149 6.26 -3.48 -0.70
C VAL A 149 5.34 -4.52 -0.10
N VAL A 150 5.53 -5.80 -0.45
CA VAL A 150 4.70 -6.91 0.03
C VAL A 150 5.53 -7.83 0.90
N GLY A 151 5.06 -8.10 2.12
CA GLY A 151 5.74 -9.02 3.03
C GLY A 151 5.08 -9.08 4.40
N ASN A 152 5.25 -10.19 5.11
CA ASN A 152 4.71 -10.39 6.48
C ASN A 152 3.20 -10.11 6.59
N ASN A 153 2.41 -10.51 5.59
CA ASN A 153 0.97 -10.20 5.48
C ASN A 153 0.65 -8.68 5.48
N THR A 154 1.61 -7.85 5.08
CA THR A 154 1.44 -6.40 4.89
C THR A 154 1.68 -5.99 3.45
N LEU A 155 1.05 -4.89 3.05
CA LEU A 155 1.23 -4.25 1.76
C LEU A 155 1.46 -2.75 1.98
N GLY A 156 2.70 -2.31 1.78
CA GLY A 156 3.13 -0.92 1.91
C GLY A 156 3.04 -0.18 0.58
N ILE A 157 2.46 1.02 0.59
CA ILE A 157 2.33 1.91 -0.56
C ILE A 157 3.26 3.10 -0.35
N SER A 158 4.29 3.24 -1.19
CA SER A 158 5.19 4.40 -1.16
C SER A 158 4.57 5.56 -1.92
N LEU A 159 3.96 6.50 -1.20
CA LEU A 159 3.15 7.57 -1.80
C LEU A 159 3.96 8.53 -2.69
N ASP A 160 5.25 8.65 -2.39
CA ASP A 160 6.24 9.41 -3.14
C ASP A 160 6.55 8.85 -4.53
N LYS A 161 5.97 7.71 -4.91
CA LYS A 161 6.01 7.14 -6.27
C LYS A 161 4.84 7.55 -7.16
N TYR A 162 3.87 8.28 -6.60
CA TYR A 162 2.60 8.57 -7.26
C TYR A 162 2.23 10.07 -7.21
N LEU A 163 3.21 10.96 -7.33
CA LEU A 163 2.99 12.42 -7.34
C LEU A 163 2.52 12.98 -8.69
N GLY A 164 2.29 12.10 -9.66
CA GLY A 164 1.84 12.45 -11.02
C GLY A 164 3.00 12.50 -12.01
N ALA A 165 2.74 12.09 -13.24
CA ALA A 165 3.77 11.90 -14.27
C ALA A 165 4.69 13.12 -14.48
N ASP A 166 4.14 14.34 -14.33
CA ASP A 166 4.87 15.59 -14.55
C ASP A 166 5.51 16.17 -13.28
N TYR A 167 5.59 15.40 -12.20
CA TYR A 167 6.33 15.82 -11.01
C TYR A 167 7.80 16.14 -11.39
N PRO A 168 8.37 17.29 -10.98
CA PRO A 168 9.67 17.74 -11.50
C PRO A 168 10.82 16.74 -11.30
N PHE A 169 10.85 16.05 -10.16
CA PHE A 169 11.84 15.01 -9.91
C PHE A 169 11.67 13.85 -10.91
N TYR A 170 10.43 13.46 -11.21
CA TYR A 170 10.18 12.37 -12.14
C TYR A 170 10.66 12.70 -13.56
N MET A 171 10.35 13.92 -14.02
CA MET A 171 10.79 14.42 -15.34
C MET A 171 12.31 14.41 -15.52
N ALA A 172 13.06 14.60 -14.43
CA ALA A 172 14.52 14.63 -14.46
C ALA A 172 15.17 13.24 -14.42
N HIS A 173 14.48 12.23 -13.86
CA HIS A 173 15.11 10.95 -13.48
C HIS A 173 14.47 9.70 -14.09
N TYR A 174 13.26 9.78 -14.65
CA TYR A 174 12.53 8.63 -15.20
C TYR A 174 12.17 8.83 -16.66
N THR A 175 12.04 7.73 -17.40
CA THR A 175 11.56 7.76 -18.79
C THR A 175 10.08 8.13 -18.85
N GLU A 176 9.62 8.63 -19.99
CA GLU A 176 8.19 8.93 -20.20
C GLU A 176 7.29 7.72 -19.91
N GLU A 177 7.70 6.53 -20.35
CA GLU A 177 6.98 5.27 -20.08
C GLU A 177 6.87 4.97 -18.58
N GLN A 178 7.96 5.14 -17.82
CA GLN A 178 7.93 4.96 -16.36
C GLN A 178 7.01 5.99 -15.70
N ARG A 179 7.07 7.26 -16.12
CA ARG A 179 6.26 8.33 -15.53
C ARG A 179 4.76 8.11 -15.69
N HIS A 180 4.31 7.45 -16.75
CA HIS A 180 2.90 7.09 -16.92
C HIS A 180 2.38 6.16 -15.82
N MET A 181 3.27 5.40 -15.18
CA MET A 181 2.94 4.51 -14.07
C MET A 181 3.02 5.21 -12.69
N MET A 182 3.56 6.43 -12.64
CA MET A 182 3.84 7.18 -11.40
C MET A 182 2.74 8.19 -11.06
N ASP A 183 1.49 7.78 -11.25
CA ASP A 183 0.29 8.61 -11.04
C ASP A 183 -0.60 8.05 -9.93
N ARG A 184 -1.33 8.91 -9.22
CA ARG A 184 -2.27 8.51 -8.16
C ARG A 184 -3.21 7.38 -8.60
N SER A 185 -3.68 7.43 -9.85
CA SER A 185 -4.61 6.44 -10.42
C SER A 185 -4.02 5.03 -10.59
N MET A 186 -2.70 4.88 -10.43
CA MET A 186 -1.97 3.61 -10.52
C MET A 186 -1.74 2.93 -9.16
N ILE A 187 -2.03 3.60 -8.04
CA ILE A 187 -1.86 3.03 -6.69
C ILE A 187 -2.61 1.70 -6.56
N VAL A 188 -3.91 1.66 -6.85
CA VAL A 188 -4.71 0.43 -6.68
C VAL A 188 -4.34 -0.66 -7.69
N PRO A 189 -4.20 -0.37 -8.99
CA PRO A 189 -3.71 -1.35 -9.95
C PRO A 189 -2.37 -2.00 -9.55
N ASP A 190 -1.41 -1.20 -9.08
CA ASP A 190 -0.12 -1.70 -8.63
C ASP A 190 -0.27 -2.53 -7.35
N CYS A 191 -1.07 -2.09 -6.37
CA CYS A 191 -1.35 -2.87 -5.16
C CYS A 191 -1.86 -4.28 -5.50
N ILE A 192 -2.84 -4.39 -6.40
CA ILE A 192 -3.38 -5.69 -6.83
C ILE A 192 -2.31 -6.48 -7.60
N GLY A 193 -1.60 -5.83 -8.52
CA GLY A 193 -0.58 -6.48 -9.36
C GLY A 193 0.56 -7.08 -8.54
N PHE A 194 1.18 -6.27 -7.68
CA PHE A 194 2.29 -6.72 -6.82
C PHE A 194 1.84 -7.76 -5.79
N TYR A 195 0.63 -7.63 -5.25
CA TYR A 195 0.10 -8.62 -4.32
C TYR A 195 -0.15 -9.96 -5.01
N VAL A 196 -0.80 -9.98 -6.18
CA VAL A 196 -1.01 -11.23 -6.95
C VAL A 196 0.33 -11.82 -7.39
N LEU A 197 1.27 -11.00 -7.85
CA LEU A 197 2.62 -11.44 -8.21
C LEU A 197 3.35 -12.09 -7.04
N SER A 198 3.16 -11.59 -5.81
CA SER A 198 3.75 -12.18 -4.59
C SER A 198 3.18 -13.57 -4.27
N LEU A 199 1.93 -13.83 -4.63
CA LEU A 199 1.26 -15.12 -4.43
C LEU A 199 1.59 -16.13 -5.54
N TYR A 200 1.82 -15.63 -6.75
CA TYR A 200 2.08 -16.44 -7.95
C TYR A 200 3.41 -16.03 -8.62
N PRO A 201 4.56 -16.09 -7.93
CA PRO A 201 5.82 -15.67 -8.52
C PRO A 201 6.32 -16.67 -9.56
N LEU A 202 7.09 -16.19 -10.53
CA LEU A 202 7.88 -17.08 -11.38
C LEU A 202 8.91 -17.84 -10.53
N PRO A 203 9.04 -19.17 -10.68
CA PRO A 203 10.00 -19.94 -9.89
C PRO A 203 11.44 -19.47 -10.11
N ALA A 204 12.10 -19.00 -9.05
CA ALA A 204 13.43 -18.38 -9.11
C ALA A 204 14.56 -19.28 -9.65
N TYR A 205 14.36 -20.61 -9.63
CA TYR A 205 15.32 -21.58 -10.16
C TYR A 205 15.24 -21.77 -11.68
N LEU A 206 14.20 -21.25 -12.32
CA LEU A 206 14.05 -21.31 -13.77
C LEU A 206 14.83 -20.17 -14.40
N GLN A 207 15.72 -20.49 -15.34
CA GLN A 207 16.26 -19.49 -16.26
C GLN A 207 15.18 -19.12 -17.28
N VAL A 208 14.20 -18.33 -16.83
CA VAL A 208 13.13 -17.83 -17.69
C VAL A 208 13.67 -16.75 -18.61
N SER A 209 13.27 -16.79 -19.87
CA SER A 209 13.55 -15.76 -20.86
C SER A 209 12.82 -14.45 -20.53
N GLN A 210 13.20 -13.33 -21.17
CA GLN A 210 12.44 -12.08 -21.04
C GLN A 210 11.00 -12.26 -21.53
N THR A 211 10.82 -12.96 -22.64
CA THR A 211 9.49 -13.24 -23.19
C THR A 211 8.60 -14.00 -22.21
N GLU A 212 9.12 -15.01 -21.51
CA GLU A 212 8.34 -15.73 -20.48
C GLU A 212 7.98 -14.83 -19.29
N ARG A 213 8.86 -13.88 -18.92
CA ARG A 213 8.51 -12.86 -17.90
C ARG A 213 7.40 -11.95 -18.38
N ASP A 214 7.48 -11.46 -19.61
CA ASP A 214 6.47 -10.55 -20.16
C ASP A 214 5.11 -11.26 -20.32
N GLN A 215 5.14 -12.54 -20.68
CA GLN A 215 3.97 -13.42 -20.73
C GLN A 215 3.30 -13.57 -19.36
N HIS A 216 4.08 -13.91 -18.34
CA HIS A 216 3.60 -14.00 -16.96
C HIS A 216 3.00 -12.67 -16.49
N MET A 217 3.71 -11.56 -16.73
CA MET A 217 3.21 -10.23 -16.42
C MET A 217 1.92 -9.90 -17.17
N GLY A 218 1.75 -10.35 -18.41
CA GLY A 218 0.50 -10.23 -19.15
C GLY A 218 -0.69 -10.91 -18.48
N VAL A 219 -0.47 -12.07 -17.85
CA VAL A 219 -1.49 -12.75 -17.04
C VAL A 219 -1.82 -11.94 -15.79
N ILE A 220 -0.82 -11.48 -15.05
CA ILE A 220 -1.01 -10.64 -13.85
C ILE A 220 -1.77 -9.35 -14.21
N GLN A 221 -1.35 -8.65 -15.25
CA GLN A 221 -1.97 -7.42 -15.73
C GLN A 221 -3.41 -7.63 -16.22
N TYR A 222 -3.71 -8.76 -16.85
CA TYR A 222 -5.08 -9.14 -17.18
C TYR A 222 -5.94 -9.28 -15.91
N VAL A 223 -5.41 -9.96 -14.88
CA VAL A 223 -6.10 -10.09 -13.59
C VAL A 223 -6.32 -8.72 -12.96
N VAL A 224 -5.32 -7.83 -12.97
CA VAL A 224 -5.49 -6.45 -12.46
C VAL A 224 -6.63 -5.73 -13.19
N ASN A 225 -6.66 -5.76 -14.52
CA ASN A 225 -7.75 -5.14 -15.29
C ASN A 225 -9.12 -5.71 -14.91
N LYS A 226 -9.21 -7.04 -14.72
CA LYS A 226 -10.46 -7.71 -14.35
C LYS A 226 -10.92 -7.32 -12.94
N ILE A 227 -10.00 -7.31 -11.96
CA ILE A 227 -10.32 -7.02 -10.55
C ILE A 227 -10.66 -5.54 -10.34
N THR A 228 -9.89 -4.64 -10.96
CA THR A 228 -10.14 -3.19 -10.90
C THR A 228 -11.29 -2.74 -11.78
N GLU A 229 -11.81 -3.61 -12.66
CA GLU A 229 -12.81 -3.29 -13.68
C GLU A 229 -12.41 -2.11 -14.59
N ARG A 230 -11.11 -1.95 -14.82
CA ARG A 230 -10.52 -0.86 -15.61
C ARG A 230 -9.57 -1.44 -16.65
N THR A 231 -9.48 -0.81 -17.82
CA THR A 231 -8.49 -1.18 -18.83
C THR A 231 -7.17 -0.44 -18.58
N VAL A 232 -6.51 -0.76 -17.46
CA VAL A 232 -5.26 -0.12 -17.02
C VAL A 232 -4.09 -0.53 -17.92
N PHE A 233 -3.93 -1.84 -18.11
CA PHE A 233 -2.84 -2.39 -18.91
C PHE A 233 -3.33 -2.82 -20.30
N GLN A 234 -2.70 -2.31 -21.35
CA GLN A 234 -3.03 -2.66 -22.73
C GLN A 234 -1.74 -2.99 -23.49
N ASN A 235 -1.49 -4.28 -23.71
CA ASN A 235 -0.36 -4.76 -24.48
C ASN A 235 -0.70 -6.10 -25.15
N GLU A 236 0.22 -6.59 -25.98
CA GLU A 236 0.05 -7.84 -26.72
C GLU A 236 -0.25 -9.04 -25.82
N TRP A 237 0.42 -9.15 -24.67
CA TRP A 237 0.26 -10.29 -23.76
C TRP A 237 -1.12 -10.28 -23.08
N VAL A 238 -1.56 -9.13 -22.57
CA VAL A 238 -2.90 -8.96 -22.00
C VAL A 238 -3.98 -9.30 -23.05
N ASN A 239 -3.79 -8.87 -24.30
CA ASN A 239 -4.73 -9.16 -25.39
C ASN A 239 -4.81 -10.66 -25.72
N GLN A 240 -3.67 -11.37 -25.68
CA GLN A 240 -3.65 -12.82 -25.90
C GLN A 240 -4.33 -13.58 -24.76
N VAL A 241 -4.11 -13.17 -23.50
CA VAL A 241 -4.80 -13.74 -22.33
C VAL A 241 -6.31 -13.51 -22.42
N ASP A 242 -6.74 -12.28 -22.74
CA ASP A 242 -8.16 -11.94 -22.90
C ASP A 242 -8.82 -12.77 -24.02
N ALA A 243 -8.17 -12.90 -25.19
CA ALA A 243 -8.65 -13.72 -26.29
C ALA A 243 -8.77 -15.21 -25.90
N PHE A 244 -7.87 -15.70 -25.05
CA PHE A 244 -7.92 -17.06 -24.53
C PHE A 244 -9.09 -17.25 -23.55
N VAL A 245 -9.24 -16.38 -22.55
CA VAL A 245 -10.33 -16.46 -21.55
C VAL A 245 -11.70 -16.39 -22.23
N LYS A 246 -11.85 -15.56 -23.27
CA LYS A 246 -13.09 -15.49 -24.09
C LYS A 246 -13.47 -16.82 -24.76
N ARG A 247 -12.50 -17.70 -25.06
CA ARG A 247 -12.76 -19.04 -25.61
C ARG A 247 -13.13 -20.06 -24.55
N TYR A 248 -12.77 -19.81 -23.29
CA TYR A 248 -13.00 -20.69 -22.15
C TYR A 248 -13.71 -19.94 -21.01
N PRO A 249 -15.01 -19.60 -21.18
CA PRO A 249 -15.73 -18.72 -20.25
C PRO A 249 -15.93 -19.31 -18.84
N GLN A 250 -15.67 -20.60 -18.64
CA GLN A 250 -15.72 -21.27 -17.34
C GLN A 250 -14.38 -21.24 -16.59
N MET A 251 -13.35 -20.62 -17.17
CA MET A 251 -12.04 -20.51 -16.55
C MET A 251 -12.06 -19.51 -15.38
N THR A 252 -11.63 -19.98 -14.22
CA THR A 252 -11.48 -19.14 -13.01
C THR A 252 -10.14 -18.39 -13.01
N ILE A 253 -10.02 -17.29 -12.25
CA ILE A 253 -8.74 -16.59 -12.09
C ILE A 253 -7.69 -17.50 -11.45
N SER A 254 -8.06 -18.34 -10.47
CA SER A 254 -7.15 -19.30 -9.85
C SER A 254 -6.55 -20.28 -10.86
N GLN A 255 -7.37 -20.80 -11.78
CA GLN A 255 -6.88 -21.64 -12.87
C GLN A 255 -6.00 -20.85 -13.82
N LEU A 256 -6.40 -19.62 -14.18
CA LEU A 256 -5.63 -18.77 -15.08
C LEU A 256 -4.21 -18.51 -14.54
N LEU A 257 -4.07 -18.24 -13.24
CA LEU A 257 -2.80 -17.95 -12.56
C LEU A 257 -1.91 -19.19 -12.34
N THR A 258 -2.45 -20.40 -12.47
CA THR A 258 -1.73 -21.66 -12.20
C THR A 258 -1.40 -22.47 -13.46
N ILE A 259 -2.04 -22.18 -14.59
CA ILE A 259 -1.73 -22.81 -15.87
C ILE A 259 -0.40 -22.24 -16.40
N SER A 260 0.41 -23.10 -17.04
CA SER A 260 1.66 -22.66 -17.68
C SER A 260 1.40 -21.61 -18.75
N ASP A 261 2.18 -20.52 -18.71
CA ASP A 261 2.09 -19.40 -19.65
C ASP A 261 2.15 -19.85 -21.13
N SER A 262 2.93 -20.90 -21.43
CA SER A 262 3.02 -21.52 -22.77
C SER A 262 1.67 -21.99 -23.36
N THR A 263 0.65 -22.15 -22.52
CA THR A 263 -0.70 -22.56 -22.93
C THR A 263 -1.45 -21.43 -23.64
N PHE A 264 -1.24 -20.19 -23.21
CA PHE A 264 -1.91 -19.00 -23.75
C PHE A 264 -1.17 -18.52 -25.01
N PHE A 265 0.15 -18.48 -24.93
CA PHE A 265 1.02 -17.84 -25.90
C PHE A 265 1.56 -18.86 -26.90
N LYS A 266 0.67 -19.44 -27.72
CA LYS A 266 1.07 -20.31 -28.84
C LYS A 266 1.70 -19.46 -29.95
N LYS A 267 2.90 -19.87 -30.40
CA LYS A 267 3.58 -19.32 -31.58
C LYS A 267 2.77 -19.52 -32.86
#